data_AF-A0A6G0YEK8-F1
#
_entry.id   AF-A0A6G0YEK8-F1
#
_cell.length_a   1.000
_cell.length_b   1.000
_cell.length_c   1.000
_cell.angle_alpha   90.00
_cell.angle_beta   90.00
_cell.angle_gamma   90.00
#
_symmetry.space_group_name_H-M   'P 1'
#
loop_
_entity.id
_entity.type
_entity.pdbx_description
1 polymer ?
#
loop_
_entity_poly.entity_id
_entity_poly.type
_entity_poly.pdbx_seq_one_letter_code
_entity_poly.pdbx_strand_id
1 'polypeptide(L)'
;MAQLYGHHTKLQKFLRFLSYKYSIPRVPHSSYSPVLSILNLETLERHRLRLGLYFAYKLFSGIINCPDFLFHFSFHVSSRSTRIRNTFYMNMKITNYAKNCPSNRIMQFSNELNIDFFVSPNFHFFKTFCNLVFNNLS
;
A
#
# COMPACT_ATOMS: atom_id res chain seq x y z
N MET A 1 -5.72 -8.45 -20.53
CA MET A 1 -5.13 -7.08 -20.36
C MET A 1 -6.16 -5.98 -20.04
N ALA A 2 -7.45 -6.27 -19.79
CA ALA A 2 -8.48 -5.22 -19.62
C ALA A 2 -8.96 -4.94 -18.17
N GLN A 3 -8.75 -5.84 -17.21
CA GLN A 3 -9.35 -5.72 -15.87
C GLN A 3 -8.61 -4.81 -14.87
N LEU A 4 -7.36 -4.41 -15.13
CA LEU A 4 -6.59 -3.55 -14.20
C LEU A 4 -6.99 -2.05 -14.26
N TYR A 5 -7.77 -1.63 -15.25
CA TYR A 5 -8.10 -0.21 -15.48
C TYR A 5 -9.37 0.29 -14.79
N GLY A 6 -10.30 -0.59 -14.40
CA GLY A 6 -11.65 -0.19 -13.94
C GLY A 6 -11.63 0.73 -12.71
N HIS A 7 -10.81 0.43 -11.71
CA HIS A 7 -10.81 1.18 -10.43
C HIS A 7 -9.99 2.48 -10.48
N HIS A 8 -8.96 2.53 -11.34
CA HIS A 8 -8.17 3.75 -11.56
C HIS A 8 -9.02 4.87 -12.19
N THR A 9 -10.03 4.50 -12.98
CA THR A 9 -10.85 5.48 -13.71
C THR A 9 -11.73 6.34 -12.79
N LYS A 10 -12.23 5.81 -11.67
CA LYS A 10 -13.17 6.55 -10.80
C LYS A 10 -12.50 7.74 -10.11
N LEU A 11 -11.34 7.53 -9.49
CA LEU A 11 -10.63 8.62 -8.82
C LEU A 11 -10.03 9.61 -9.83
N GLN A 12 -9.57 9.14 -11.00
CA GLN A 12 -9.11 10.05 -12.06
C GLN A 12 -10.24 10.90 -12.63
N LYS A 13 -11.45 10.34 -12.77
CA LYS A 13 -12.66 11.11 -13.12
C LYS A 13 -12.99 12.14 -12.04
N PHE A 14 -12.86 11.79 -10.77
CA PHE A 14 -13.05 12.72 -9.66
C PHE A 14 -12.02 13.86 -9.66
N LEU A 15 -10.73 13.56 -9.83
CA LEU A 15 -9.68 14.57 -9.94
C LEU A 15 -9.85 15.47 -11.17
N ARG A 16 -10.35 14.92 -12.28
CA ARG A 16 -10.72 15.70 -13.47
C ARG A 16 -11.87 16.66 -13.18
N PHE A 17 -12.90 16.19 -12.48
CA PHE A 17 -14.01 17.04 -12.02
C PHE A 17 -13.52 18.16 -11.10
N LEU A 18 -12.63 17.85 -10.14
CA LEU A 18 -12.06 18.86 -9.23
C LEU A 18 -11.20 19.88 -9.98
N SER A 19 -10.36 19.42 -10.91
CA SER A 19 -9.55 20.31 -11.75
C SER A 19 -10.42 21.29 -12.55
N TYR A 20 -11.55 20.80 -13.08
CA TYR A 20 -12.53 21.65 -13.76
C TYR A 20 -13.21 22.62 -12.79
N LYS A 21 -13.68 22.13 -11.63
CA LYS A 21 -14.42 22.93 -10.64
C LYS A 21 -13.58 24.05 -10.01
N TYR A 22 -12.28 23.81 -9.78
CA TYR A 22 -11.37 24.76 -9.15
C TYR A 22 -10.47 25.50 -10.16
N SER A 23 -10.76 25.39 -11.45
CA SER A 23 -9.99 26.04 -12.53
C SER A 23 -8.48 25.77 -12.44
N ILE A 24 -8.10 24.58 -12.02
CA ILE A 24 -6.69 24.20 -11.91
C ILE A 24 -6.18 23.89 -13.32
N PRO A 25 -5.18 24.65 -13.83
CA PRO A 25 -4.68 24.45 -15.19
C PRO A 25 -4.02 23.08 -15.29
N ARG A 26 -4.48 22.29 -16.25
CA ARG A 26 -4.00 20.93 -16.49
C ARG A 26 -3.86 20.69 -17.98
N VAL A 27 -2.68 20.24 -18.39
CA VAL A 27 -2.44 19.81 -19.76
C VAL A 27 -3.25 18.54 -20.06
N PRO A 28 -3.90 18.43 -21.23
CA PRO A 28 -4.55 17.20 -21.65
C PRO A 28 -3.61 16.00 -21.53
N HIS A 29 -4.12 14.85 -21.07
CA HIS A 29 -3.34 13.60 -20.91
C HIS A 29 -2.10 13.66 -20.00
N SER A 30 -1.86 14.74 -19.25
CA SER A 30 -0.77 14.80 -18.28
C SER A 30 -1.05 14.05 -16.96
N SER A 31 -0.02 13.92 -16.11
CA SER A 31 -0.16 13.42 -14.74
C SER A 31 -1.11 14.30 -13.90
N TYR A 32 -1.83 13.68 -12.96
CA TYR A 32 -2.67 14.39 -11.99
C TYR A 32 -1.87 14.92 -10.78
N SER A 33 -0.54 14.79 -10.78
CA SER A 33 0.33 15.28 -9.70
C SER A 33 0.13 16.76 -9.34
N PRO A 34 -0.05 17.70 -10.28
CA PRO A 34 -0.30 19.11 -9.94
C PRO A 34 -1.61 19.32 -9.19
N VAL A 35 -2.68 18.66 -9.64
CA VAL A 35 -4.01 18.72 -9.01
C VAL A 35 -3.96 18.11 -7.61
N LEU A 36 -3.24 16.99 -7.44
CA LEU A 36 -3.05 16.35 -6.14
C LEU A 36 -2.28 17.27 -5.18
N SER A 37 -1.21 17.91 -5.64
CA SER A 37 -0.40 18.82 -4.83
C SER A 37 -1.19 20.04 -4.38
N ILE A 38 -1.92 20.70 -5.29
CA ILE A 38 -2.76 21.87 -4.98
C ILE A 38 -3.84 21.54 -3.96
N LEU A 39 -4.43 20.33 -4.05
CA LEU A 39 -5.48 19.88 -3.14
C LEU A 39 -4.94 19.18 -1.89
N ASN A 40 -3.61 19.10 -1.73
CA ASN A 40 -2.94 18.35 -0.66
C ASN A 40 -3.44 16.90 -0.52
N LEU A 41 -3.67 16.23 -1.65
CA LEU A 41 -4.14 14.86 -1.72
C LEU A 41 -3.00 13.88 -2.01
N GLU A 42 -2.99 12.74 -1.32
CA GLU A 42 -2.07 11.65 -1.63
C GLU A 42 -2.43 10.94 -2.94
N THR A 43 -1.42 10.33 -3.56
CA THR A 43 -1.66 9.45 -4.71
C THR A 43 -2.47 8.22 -4.29
N LEU A 44 -3.29 7.72 -5.21
CA LEU A 44 -4.07 6.49 -4.99
C LEU A 44 -3.18 5.29 -4.64
N GLU A 45 -1.96 5.30 -5.16
CA GLU A 45 -0.99 4.26 -4.88
C GLU A 45 -0.56 4.26 -3.42
N ARG A 46 -0.14 5.42 -2.89
CA ARG A 46 0.21 5.58 -1.47
C ARG A 46 -0.97 5.25 -0.57
N HIS A 47 -2.16 5.71 -0.92
CA HIS A 47 -3.38 5.42 -0.16
C HIS A 47 -3.67 3.91 -0.10
N ARG A 48 -3.58 3.19 -1.23
CA ARG A 48 -3.75 1.73 -1.25
C ARG A 48 -2.68 0.99 -0.47
N LEU A 49 -1.45 1.50 -0.49
CA LEU A 49 -0.36 0.95 0.29
C LEU A 49 -0.66 1.07 1.79
N ARG A 50 -1.02 2.27 2.27
CA ARG A 50 -1.43 2.52 3.67
C ARG A 50 -2.56 1.61 4.10
N LEU A 51 -3.63 1.54 3.31
CA LEU A 51 -4.75 0.66 3.61
C LEU A 51 -4.35 -0.82 3.67
N GLY A 52 -3.47 -1.26 2.76
CA GLY A 52 -2.95 -2.63 2.77
C GLY A 52 -2.16 -2.94 4.05
N LEU A 53 -1.29 -2.04 4.49
CA LEU A 53 -0.54 -2.20 5.74
C LEU A 53 -1.46 -2.19 6.97
N TYR A 54 -2.43 -1.27 7.01
CA TYR A 54 -3.41 -1.21 8.10
C TYR A 54 -4.25 -2.48 8.18
N PHE A 55 -4.66 -3.00 7.01
CA PHE A 55 -5.38 -4.26 6.92
C PHE A 55 -4.51 -5.41 7.43
N ALA A 56 -3.25 -5.49 7.01
CA ALA A 56 -2.33 -6.54 7.44
C ALA A 56 -2.06 -6.51 8.94
N TYR A 57 -1.84 -5.32 9.53
CA TYR A 57 -1.73 -5.18 10.98
C TYR A 57 -2.97 -5.74 11.68
N LYS A 58 -4.17 -5.30 11.26
CA LYS A 58 -5.42 -5.78 11.85
C LYS A 58 -5.62 -7.29 11.69
N LEU A 59 -5.18 -7.86 10.56
CA LEU A 59 -5.22 -9.29 10.31
C LEU A 59 -4.28 -10.05 11.26
N PHE A 60 -3.03 -9.60 11.40
CA PHE A 60 -2.04 -10.28 12.26
C PHE A 60 -2.30 -10.09 13.75
N SER A 61 -2.86 -8.95 14.15
CA SER A 61 -3.28 -8.71 15.53
C SER A 61 -4.60 -9.40 15.90
N GLY A 62 -5.23 -10.14 14.97
CA GLY A 62 -6.49 -10.85 15.22
C GLY A 62 -7.74 -9.96 15.31
N ILE A 63 -7.62 -8.65 15.00
CA ILE A 63 -8.77 -7.73 14.94
C ILE A 63 -9.70 -8.11 13.78
N ILE A 64 -9.12 -8.56 12.66
CA ILE A 64 -9.84 -9.13 11.53
C ILE A 64 -9.54 -10.63 11.51
N ASN A 65 -10.58 -11.45 11.62
CA ASN A 65 -10.45 -12.90 11.52
C ASN A 65 -10.69 -13.35 10.08
N CYS A 66 -9.62 -13.67 9.35
CA CYS A 66 -9.70 -14.23 8.00
C CYS A 66 -8.51 -15.19 7.77
N PRO A 67 -8.62 -16.44 8.23
CA PRO A 67 -7.51 -17.41 8.16
C PRO A 67 -7.14 -17.76 6.72
N ASP A 68 -8.12 -17.85 5.82
CA ASP A 68 -7.89 -18.14 4.40
C ASP A 68 -6.99 -17.10 3.75
N PHE A 69 -7.21 -15.82 4.07
CA PHE A 69 -6.38 -14.76 3.54
C PHE A 69 -5.01 -14.71 4.22
N LEU A 70 -4.95 -14.98 5.53
CA LEU A 70 -3.70 -15.07 6.28
C LEU A 70 -2.78 -16.15 5.71
N PHE A 71 -3.33 -17.27 5.24
CA PHE A 71 -2.56 -18.36 4.62
C PHE A 71 -1.76 -17.91 3.38
N HIS A 72 -2.16 -16.83 2.72
CA HIS A 72 -1.42 -16.29 1.58
C HIS A 72 -0.15 -15.51 1.97
N PHE A 73 0.09 -15.22 3.25
CA PHE A 73 1.29 -14.54 3.71
C PHE A 73 2.42 -15.54 3.98
N SER A 74 3.57 -15.31 3.35
CA SER A 74 4.78 -16.11 3.52
C SER A 74 5.72 -15.43 4.51
N PHE A 75 5.62 -15.76 5.80
CA PHE A 75 6.52 -15.22 6.82
C PHE A 75 7.94 -15.77 6.67
N HIS A 76 8.93 -14.91 6.79
CA HIS A 76 10.33 -15.31 6.80
C HIS A 76 10.76 -15.55 8.25
N VAL A 77 10.75 -16.82 8.67
CA VAL A 77 11.19 -17.24 9.99
C VAL A 77 12.56 -17.90 9.86
N SER A 78 13.63 -17.13 10.06
CA SER A 78 14.99 -17.67 10.01
C SER A 78 15.27 -18.53 11.24
N SER A 79 15.70 -19.78 11.03
CA SER A 79 16.14 -20.66 12.12
C SER A 79 17.46 -20.23 12.78
N ARG A 80 18.21 -19.34 12.12
CA ARG A 80 19.47 -18.77 12.62
C ARG A 80 19.40 -17.25 12.60
N SER A 81 20.05 -16.61 13.56
CA SER A 81 20.19 -15.16 13.59
C SER A 81 20.99 -14.70 12.37
N THR A 82 20.30 -14.12 11.38
CA THR A 82 20.91 -13.45 10.23
C THR A 82 20.72 -11.95 10.34
N ARG A 83 21.51 -11.15 9.62
CA ARG A 83 21.32 -9.70 9.56
C ARG A 83 20.11 -9.27 8.71
N ILE A 84 19.36 -10.23 8.15
CA ILE A 84 18.20 -9.97 7.29
C ILE A 84 17.03 -9.56 8.17
N ARG A 85 16.47 -8.37 7.91
CA ARG A 85 15.32 -7.82 8.66
C ARG A 85 13.97 -8.02 7.96
N ASN A 86 13.94 -8.81 6.90
CA ASN A 86 12.73 -9.05 6.12
C ASN A 86 11.73 -9.86 6.95
N THR A 87 10.53 -9.32 7.14
CA THR A 87 9.40 -10.00 7.80
C THR A 87 8.83 -11.11 6.91
N PHE A 88 8.87 -10.93 5.58
CA PHE A 88 8.27 -11.85 4.62
C PHE A 88 9.29 -12.46 3.66
N TYR A 89 9.00 -13.70 3.24
CA TYR A 89 9.71 -14.38 2.18
C TYR A 89 9.03 -14.10 0.83
N MET A 90 9.76 -13.46 -0.08
CA MET A 90 9.24 -13.12 -1.40
C MET A 90 9.44 -14.27 -2.39
N ASN A 91 8.35 -14.98 -2.66
CA ASN A 91 8.33 -16.00 -3.72
C ASN A 91 8.41 -15.34 -5.11
N MET A 92 9.24 -15.89 -6.00
CA MET A 92 9.22 -15.48 -7.42
C MET A 92 7.86 -15.78 -8.04
N LYS A 93 7.27 -14.79 -8.72
CA LYS A 93 5.95 -14.91 -9.35
C LYS A 93 6.10 -14.80 -10.87
N ILE A 94 5.46 -15.72 -11.57
CA ILE A 94 5.55 -15.87 -13.03
C ILE A 94 4.76 -14.75 -13.74
N THR A 95 3.62 -14.32 -13.19
CA THR A 95 2.74 -13.32 -13.81
C THR A 95 2.73 -11.99 -13.06
N ASN A 96 2.61 -10.89 -13.80
CA ASN A 96 2.41 -9.55 -13.24
C ASN A 96 1.15 -9.46 -12.38
N TYR A 97 0.11 -10.24 -12.70
CA TYR A 97 -1.09 -10.31 -11.89
C TYR A 97 -0.81 -10.91 -10.51
N ALA A 98 -0.12 -12.06 -10.47
CA ALA A 98 0.27 -12.69 -9.21
C ALA A 98 1.21 -11.78 -8.40
N LYS A 99 2.19 -11.13 -9.04
CA LYS A 99 3.09 -10.18 -8.38
C LYS A 99 2.32 -9.02 -7.72
N ASN A 100 1.32 -8.48 -8.41
CA ASN A 100 0.54 -7.33 -7.96
C ASN A 100 -0.71 -7.69 -7.13
N CYS A 101 -0.88 -8.96 -6.73
CA CYS A 101 -1.99 -9.32 -5.86
C CYS A 101 -1.82 -8.65 -4.49
N PRO A 102 -2.92 -8.37 -3.76
CA PRO A 102 -2.87 -7.60 -2.52
C PRO A 102 -1.89 -8.13 -1.47
N SER A 103 -1.88 -9.44 -1.23
CA SER A 103 -0.97 -10.06 -0.25
C SER A 103 0.50 -9.88 -0.63
N ASN A 104 0.87 -10.19 -1.88
CA ASN A 104 2.24 -10.03 -2.35
C ASN A 104 2.69 -8.58 -2.34
N ARG A 105 1.81 -7.66 -2.75
CA ARG A 105 2.07 -6.22 -2.71
C ARG A 105 2.35 -5.75 -1.29
N ILE A 106 1.53 -6.16 -0.32
CA ILE A 106 1.75 -5.82 1.10
C ILE A 106 3.08 -6.39 1.59
N MET A 107 3.37 -7.67 1.34
CA MET A 107 4.63 -8.29 1.77
C MET A 107 5.86 -7.59 1.20
N GLN A 108 5.82 -7.28 -0.10
CA GLN A 108 6.89 -6.56 -0.78
C GLN A 108 7.14 -5.20 -0.12
N PHE A 109 6.10 -4.37 0.00
CA PHE A 109 6.26 -3.04 0.59
C PHE A 109 6.66 -3.09 2.07
N SER A 110 6.20 -4.10 2.81
CA SER A 110 6.60 -4.26 4.21
C SER A 110 8.09 -4.51 4.34
N ASN A 111 8.66 -5.36 3.48
CA ASN A 111 10.10 -5.60 3.44
C ASN A 111 10.87 -4.37 2.94
N GLU A 112 10.41 -3.70 1.88
CA GLU A 112 11.05 -2.49 1.33
C GLU A 112 11.13 -1.37 2.37
N LEU A 113 10.06 -1.20 3.17
CA LEU A 113 9.97 -0.18 4.21
C LEU A 113 10.47 -0.66 5.58
N ASN A 114 10.93 -1.91 5.69
CA ASN A 114 11.33 -2.56 6.95
C ASN A 114 10.28 -2.40 8.07
N ILE A 115 9.00 -2.61 7.73
CA ILE A 115 7.89 -2.46 8.66
C ILE A 115 7.76 -3.72 9.51
N ASP A 116 7.86 -3.56 10.83
CA ASP A 116 7.54 -4.60 11.79
C ASP A 116 6.11 -4.43 12.32
N PHE A 117 5.25 -5.41 12.03
CA PHE A 117 3.86 -5.42 12.48
C PHE A 117 3.71 -5.82 13.95
N PHE A 118 4.72 -6.48 14.52
CA PHE A 118 4.64 -7.14 15.83
C PHE A 118 5.14 -6.27 16.98
N VAL A 119 5.85 -5.18 16.69
CA VAL A 119 6.35 -4.22 17.69
C VAL A 119 5.26 -3.27 18.18
N SER A 120 4.27 -2.96 17.34
CA SER A 120 3.25 -1.94 17.66
C SER A 120 2.15 -2.49 18.59
N PRO A 121 1.93 -1.88 19.77
CA PRO A 121 1.03 -2.43 20.78
C PRO A 121 -0.46 -2.28 20.43
N ASN A 122 -0.82 -1.29 19.61
CA ASN A 122 -2.17 -1.13 19.11
C ASN A 122 -2.20 -0.47 17.72
N PHE A 123 -3.38 -0.49 17.09
CA PHE A 123 -3.57 0.05 15.75
C PHE A 123 -3.30 1.56 15.65
N HIS A 124 -3.55 2.32 16.72
CA HIS A 124 -3.30 3.75 16.72
C HIS A 124 -1.80 4.06 16.62
N PHE A 125 -0.98 3.41 17.45
CA PHE A 125 0.49 3.54 17.36
C PHE A 125 1.01 3.08 16.00
N PHE A 126 0.53 1.96 15.48
CA PHE A 126 0.90 1.48 14.15
C PHE A 126 0.56 2.50 13.07
N LYS A 127 -0.64 3.10 13.13
CA LYS A 127 -1.07 4.14 12.18
C LYS A 127 -0.15 5.36 12.21
N THR A 128 0.22 5.82 13.41
CA THR A 128 1.14 6.95 13.59
C THR A 128 2.53 6.63 13.05
N PHE A 129 3.06 5.44 13.37
CA PHE A 129 4.33 4.96 12.81
C PHE A 129 4.33 4.95 11.29
N CYS A 130 3.30 4.36 10.66
CA CYS A 130 3.18 4.35 9.20
C CYS A 130 3.19 5.76 8.63
N ASN A 131 2.45 6.71 9.23
CA ASN A 131 2.40 8.09 8.74
C ASN A 131 3.79 8.75 8.73
N LEU A 132 4.60 8.51 9.77
CA LEU A 132 5.98 8.99 9.82
C LEU A 132 6.83 8.38 8.69
N VAL A 133 6.71 7.07 8.47
CA VAL A 133 7.40 6.39 7.37
C VAL A 133 7.01 6.96 6.01
N PHE A 134 5.72 7.22 5.77
CA PHE A 134 5.26 7.78 4.49
C PHE A 134 5.66 9.23 4.26
N ASN A 135 5.73 10.04 5.32
CA ASN A 135 6.20 11.42 5.23
C ASN A 135 7.70 11.50 4.90
N ASN A 136 8.49 10.49 5.28
CA ASN A 136 9.92 10.44 4.96
C ASN A 136 10.21 9.95 3.52
N LEU A 137 9.18 9.51 2.77
CA LEU A 137 9.28 9.03 1.38
C LEU A 137 8.92 10.10 0.34
N SER A 138 8.66 11.35 0.75
CA SER A 138 8.39 12.50 -0.13
C SER A 138 9.65 13.32 -0.35
#